data_AF-A0A3D5ZKD1-F1
#
_entry.id   AF-A0A3D5ZKD1-F1
#
_cell.length_a   1.000
_cell.length_b   1.000
_cell.length_c   1.000
_cell.angle_alpha   90.00
_cell.angle_beta   90.00
_cell.angle_gamma   90.00
#
_symmetry.space_group_name_H-M   'P 1'
#
loop_
_entity.id
_entity.type
_entity.pdbx_description
1 polymer ?
#
loop_
_entity_poly.entity_id
_entity_poly.type
_entity_poly.pdbx_seq_one_letter_code
_entity_poly.pdbx_strand_id
1 'polypeptide(L)'
;MLFAFVLGISAVITAAQVPVIAKAESTVTYTNVLEDLQRDSSFSKENYSEKATDYSLQIIQLAESSDKELFVYVYQPSGQLKGLVASSINISTTTNDAISYHNYKLELLNADGVFFKYKVSDFAVKDDAVRYYAITSIYRKWDKTIDPATGNDNTVTEVNYNVSKQYAFGTINGKPYVNCVDIDTIVVTDKFVGFVRYENGFTLYNSACDSHFVAFNTDKPIDKLLEADVYYTTQSYNWNWTAFIGEKETFGKKQDNYSYLKYTDKVEHTGEGWFAGTYKWDRIQTVDDFISGENRENIFHGAVLDVKVSTKLTDSALNELKGKKWVLRFTETAYSFTPDYTGTGSQYSSSTVVGDVTILRLKFETDGITYNLGTIDNKQTGGKDPSNKTDIDVSLNDTGKKLAALIMLILAIVLLAPVLPYIFKAVVWFVTLPINGIAALIKAIKRKRQ
;
A
#
# COMPACT_ATOMS: atom_id res chain seq x y z
N MET A 1 -46.45 84.94 12.76
CA MET A 1 -45.48 84.90 13.88
C MET A 1 -45.27 83.45 14.28
N LEU A 2 -44.03 82.96 14.19
CA LEU A 2 -43.45 81.72 14.76
C LEU A 2 -44.08 80.38 14.32
N PHE A 3 -43.37 79.32 13.91
CA PHE A 3 -41.94 79.03 13.72
C PHE A 3 -41.82 77.86 12.73
N ALA A 4 -40.67 77.81 12.06
CA ALA A 4 -40.35 76.97 10.92
C ALA A 4 -40.04 75.49 11.24
N PHE A 5 -40.33 74.65 10.24
CA PHE A 5 -39.86 73.28 10.03
C PHE A 5 -38.34 73.24 9.82
N VAL A 6 -37.62 72.36 10.53
CA VAL A 6 -36.45 71.60 10.02
C VAL A 6 -36.28 70.33 10.86
N LEU A 7 -36.39 69.17 10.22
CA LEU A 7 -35.94 67.86 10.72
C LEU A 7 -34.47 67.70 10.35
N GLY A 8 -33.60 67.46 11.33
CA GLY A 8 -32.17 67.28 11.13
C GLY A 8 -31.50 66.51 12.28
N ILE A 9 -31.34 65.20 12.05
CA ILE A 9 -30.25 64.30 12.45
C ILE A 9 -29.56 64.57 13.81
N SER A 10 -29.66 63.59 14.71
CA SER A 10 -28.63 63.35 15.73
C SER A 10 -28.33 61.86 15.79
N ALA A 11 -27.07 61.54 15.47
CA ALA A 11 -26.50 60.21 15.42
C ALA A 11 -26.40 59.62 16.83
N VAL A 12 -26.94 58.42 17.01
CA VAL A 12 -26.70 57.60 18.21
C VAL A 12 -25.49 56.72 17.91
N ILE A 13 -24.35 57.07 18.52
CA ILE A 13 -23.18 56.19 18.60
C ILE A 13 -23.49 55.17 19.70
N THR A 14 -24.01 54.00 19.33
CA THR A 14 -23.99 52.84 20.22
C THR A 14 -22.61 52.20 20.13
N ALA A 15 -21.80 52.40 21.17
CA ALA A 15 -20.60 51.60 21.39
C ALA A 15 -21.04 50.14 21.59
N ALA A 16 -20.92 49.33 20.55
CA ALA A 16 -21.01 47.89 20.67
C ALA A 16 -19.81 47.40 21.49
N GLN A 17 -20.02 47.10 22.76
CA GLN A 17 -19.08 46.28 23.52
C GLN A 17 -19.09 44.89 22.87
N VAL A 18 -18.11 44.65 22.00
CA VAL A 18 -17.78 43.30 21.56
C VAL A 18 -17.27 42.57 22.81
N PRO A 19 -17.93 41.49 23.26
CA PRO A 19 -17.36 40.69 24.33
C PRO A 19 -16.03 40.13 23.83
N VAL A 20 -14.94 40.56 24.45
CA VAL A 20 -13.66 39.88 24.33
C VAL A 20 -13.86 38.51 24.96
N ILE A 21 -14.11 37.51 24.12
CA ILE A 21 -14.01 36.11 24.53
C ILE A 21 -12.52 35.86 24.71
N ALA A 22 -12.04 36.05 25.94
CA ALA A 22 -10.77 35.50 26.36
C ALA A 22 -10.92 33.97 26.30
N LYS A 23 -10.43 33.34 25.23
CA LYS A 23 -10.07 31.92 25.29
C LYS A 23 -8.95 31.85 26.33
N ALA A 24 -9.27 31.35 27.52
CA ALA A 24 -8.23 30.83 28.39
C ALA A 24 -7.60 29.65 27.64
N GLU A 25 -6.45 29.87 27.02
CA GLU A 25 -5.49 28.77 26.85
C GLU A 25 -5.03 28.43 28.27
N SER A 26 -5.75 27.52 28.92
CA SER A 26 -5.19 26.81 30.06
C SER A 26 -4.01 26.00 29.51
N THR A 27 -2.81 26.56 29.61
CA THR A 27 -1.56 25.82 29.42
C THR A 27 -1.53 24.73 30.49
N VAL A 28 -1.93 23.53 30.10
CA VAL A 28 -1.82 22.34 30.95
C VAL A 28 -0.34 22.18 31.25
N THR A 29 0.04 22.42 32.51
CA THR A 29 1.43 22.25 32.95
C THR A 29 1.61 20.83 33.41
N TYR A 30 2.36 20.04 32.67
CA TYR A 30 2.67 18.66 33.05
C TYR A 30 3.86 18.63 34.03
N THR A 31 3.79 17.73 35.01
CA THR A 31 4.90 17.41 35.92
C THR A 31 6.04 16.68 35.21
N ASN A 32 7.23 16.76 35.79
CA ASN A 32 8.42 16.09 35.26
C ASN A 32 8.37 14.57 35.45
N VAL A 33 9.09 13.83 34.61
CA VAL A 33 9.12 12.35 34.60
C VAL A 33 9.55 11.77 35.95
N LEU A 34 10.61 12.33 36.55
CA LEU A 34 11.13 11.86 37.84
C LEU A 34 10.22 12.26 39.00
N GLU A 35 9.57 13.42 38.92
CA GLU A 35 8.60 13.84 39.93
C GLU A 35 7.44 12.85 40.03
N ASP A 36 6.94 12.37 38.90
CA ASP A 36 5.87 11.38 38.86
C ASP A 36 6.34 9.99 39.30
N LEU A 37 7.47 9.50 38.77
CA LEU A 37 8.00 8.17 39.09
C LEU A 37 8.35 8.05 40.58
N GLN A 38 8.87 9.12 41.20
CA GLN A 38 9.22 9.13 42.62
C GLN A 38 8.01 9.25 43.56
N ARG A 39 6.79 9.39 43.05
CA ARG A 39 5.57 9.23 43.89
C ARG A 39 5.40 7.80 44.38
N ASP A 40 5.90 6.83 43.64
CA ASP A 40 6.04 5.46 44.12
C ASP A 40 7.32 5.37 44.95
N SER A 41 7.18 5.13 46.25
CA SER A 41 8.33 5.01 47.16
C SER A 41 9.19 3.77 46.89
N SER A 42 8.70 2.81 46.11
CA SER A 42 9.47 1.65 45.67
C SER A 42 10.32 1.93 44.42
N PHE A 43 10.09 3.05 43.73
CA PHE A 43 10.88 3.43 42.57
C PHE A 43 12.31 3.81 42.97
N SER A 44 13.29 3.20 42.29
CA SER A 44 14.72 3.51 42.47
C SER A 44 15.39 3.73 41.12
N LYS A 45 16.07 4.88 40.97
CA LYS A 45 16.82 5.23 39.75
C LYS A 45 17.96 4.24 39.47
N GLU A 46 18.51 3.63 40.51
CA GLU A 46 19.64 2.69 40.40
C GLU A 46 19.28 1.41 39.61
N ASN A 47 17.98 1.11 39.46
CA ASN A 47 17.51 -0.01 38.63
C ASN A 47 17.58 0.28 37.12
N TYR A 48 17.88 1.52 36.73
CA TYR A 48 17.81 2.02 35.36
C TYR A 48 19.15 2.63 34.94
N SER A 49 20.16 1.78 34.78
CA SER A 49 21.54 2.17 34.45
C SER A 49 21.68 2.69 33.01
N GLU A 50 22.43 3.77 32.78
CA GLU A 50 22.78 4.18 31.42
C GLU A 50 23.55 3.09 30.65
N LYS A 51 23.16 2.84 29.40
CA LYS A 51 23.83 1.93 28.46
C LYS A 51 23.82 2.55 27.06
N ALA A 52 24.94 3.18 26.68
CA ALA A 52 25.09 3.97 25.47
C ALA A 52 24.74 3.26 24.15
N THR A 53 24.89 1.93 24.09
CA THR A 53 24.65 1.11 22.89
C THR A 53 23.35 0.31 22.96
N ASP A 54 22.57 0.47 24.02
CA ASP A 54 21.26 -0.16 24.16
C ASP A 54 20.19 0.85 23.75
N TYR A 55 19.69 0.67 22.53
CA TYR A 55 18.72 1.55 21.90
C TYR A 55 17.27 1.17 22.22
N SER A 56 17.04 0.24 23.16
CA SER A 56 15.71 -0.24 23.51
C SER A 56 14.83 0.84 24.14
N LEU A 57 13.53 0.69 23.93
CA LEU A 57 12.50 1.43 24.66
C LEU A 57 11.78 0.45 25.58
N GLN A 58 11.79 0.72 26.88
CA GLN A 58 11.21 -0.15 27.90
C GLN A 58 10.16 0.61 28.69
N ILE A 59 8.92 0.15 28.69
CA ILE A 59 7.85 0.77 29.48
C ILE A 59 8.07 0.43 30.96
N ILE A 60 8.18 1.47 31.78
CA ILE A 60 8.25 1.37 33.24
C ILE A 60 6.85 1.18 33.81
N GLN A 61 5.95 2.12 33.49
CA GLN A 61 4.58 2.16 33.99
C GLN A 61 3.69 3.01 33.07
N LEU A 62 2.38 2.91 33.31
CA LEU A 62 1.36 3.81 32.76
C LEU A 62 0.75 4.65 33.90
N ALA A 63 0.18 5.80 33.59
CA ALA A 63 -0.64 6.55 34.54
C ALA A 63 -1.85 7.20 33.85
N GLU A 64 -2.95 7.31 34.59
CA GLU A 64 -4.17 8.00 34.18
C GLU A 64 -4.21 9.38 34.85
N SER A 65 -4.48 10.44 34.08
CA SER A 65 -4.66 11.79 34.61
C SER A 65 -6.11 12.05 35.04
N SER A 66 -6.33 13.07 35.88
CA SER A 66 -7.68 13.56 36.20
C SER A 66 -8.43 14.10 34.99
N ASP A 67 -7.69 14.54 33.96
CA ASP A 67 -8.22 15.05 32.70
C ASP A 67 -8.46 13.93 31.67
N LYS A 68 -8.45 12.67 32.13
CA LYS A 68 -8.68 11.45 31.34
C LYS A 68 -7.63 11.23 30.24
N GLU A 69 -6.39 11.62 30.50
CA GLU A 69 -5.26 11.35 29.62
C GLU A 69 -4.50 10.11 30.09
N LEU A 70 -3.86 9.42 29.14
CA LEU A 70 -2.98 8.30 29.42
C LEU A 70 -1.52 8.73 29.23
N PHE A 71 -0.70 8.51 30.24
CA PHE A 71 0.74 8.75 30.20
C PHE A 71 1.53 7.44 30.16
N VAL A 72 2.62 7.44 29.40
CA VAL A 72 3.56 6.31 29.28
C VAL A 72 4.92 6.77 29.79
N TYR A 73 5.47 6.04 30.76
CA TYR A 73 6.80 6.28 31.31
C TYR A 73 7.75 5.25 30.73
N VAL A 74 8.81 5.71 30.08
CA VAL A 74 9.74 4.87 29.33
C VAL A 74 11.15 5.05 29.87
N TYR A 75 11.82 3.93 30.07
CA TYR A 75 13.24 3.85 30.25
C TYR A 75 13.90 3.61 28.89
N GLN A 76 14.79 4.52 28.49
CA GLN A 76 15.66 4.37 27.35
C GLN A 76 17.12 4.35 27.84
N PRO A 77 17.80 3.19 27.86
CA PRO A 77 19.14 3.08 28.42
C PRO A 77 20.18 4.02 27.79
N SER A 78 20.03 4.30 26.48
CA SER A 78 20.88 5.24 25.73
C SER A 78 20.35 6.68 25.74
N GLY A 79 19.36 7.01 26.59
CA GLY A 79 18.64 8.28 26.60
C GLY A 79 19.55 9.50 26.70
N GLN A 80 20.58 9.44 27.54
CA GLN A 80 21.50 10.54 27.76
C GLN A 80 22.45 10.79 26.57
N LEU A 81 22.83 9.75 25.81
CA LEU A 81 23.71 9.88 24.65
C LEU A 81 22.96 10.09 23.32
N LYS A 82 21.85 9.39 23.13
CA LYS A 82 21.11 9.33 21.85
C LYS A 82 19.73 9.99 21.90
N GLY A 83 19.01 9.91 23.02
CA GLY A 83 17.68 10.49 23.18
C GLY A 83 16.69 10.08 22.09
N LEU A 84 16.47 8.78 21.92
CA LEU A 84 15.58 8.23 20.88
C LEU A 84 14.13 8.39 21.32
N VAL A 85 13.45 9.38 20.73
CA VAL A 85 12.08 9.71 21.06
C VAL A 85 11.12 8.64 20.52
N ALA A 86 10.31 8.05 21.41
CA ALA A 86 9.23 7.16 21.02
C ALA A 86 8.18 7.92 20.18
N SER A 87 7.71 7.30 19.10
CA SER A 87 6.83 7.93 18.12
C SER A 87 5.38 7.45 18.20
N SER A 88 5.16 6.17 18.50
CA SER A 88 3.83 5.60 18.63
C SER A 88 3.80 4.34 19.51
N ILE A 89 2.60 3.88 19.85
CA ILE A 89 2.37 2.71 20.70
C ILE A 89 1.11 1.96 20.25
N ASN A 90 1.13 0.64 20.28
CA ASN A 90 -0.05 -0.18 20.00
C ASN A 90 -0.76 -0.52 21.30
N ILE A 91 -2.02 -0.08 21.43
CA ILE A 91 -2.83 -0.29 22.63
C ILE A 91 -4.15 -0.93 22.24
N SER A 92 -4.56 -1.95 22.99
CA SER A 92 -5.92 -2.48 22.99
C SER A 92 -6.56 -2.22 24.35
N THR A 93 -7.77 -1.66 24.34
CA THR A 93 -8.58 -1.46 25.56
C THR A 93 -9.61 -2.57 25.81
N THR A 94 -9.64 -3.56 24.91
CA THR A 94 -10.52 -4.73 24.97
C THR A 94 -9.78 -5.92 25.58
N THR A 95 -10.53 -6.87 26.14
CA THR A 95 -9.99 -8.08 26.77
C THR A 95 -10.43 -9.34 26.05
N ASN A 96 -9.73 -10.45 26.32
CA ASN A 96 -10.07 -11.81 25.86
C ASN A 96 -10.21 -11.92 24.33
N ASP A 97 -11.27 -12.56 23.84
CA ASP A 97 -11.45 -12.83 22.41
C ASP A 97 -11.74 -11.59 21.56
N ALA A 98 -12.02 -10.44 22.19
CA ALA A 98 -12.36 -9.19 21.52
C ALA A 98 -11.16 -8.25 21.27
N ILE A 99 -9.92 -8.75 21.42
CA ILE A 99 -8.70 -7.95 21.26
C ILE A 99 -8.69 -7.21 19.92
N SER A 100 -8.63 -5.88 20.00
CA SER A 100 -8.46 -4.97 18.88
C SER A 100 -7.43 -3.90 19.24
N TYR A 101 -6.30 -3.88 18.53
CA TYR A 101 -5.23 -2.92 18.75
C TYR A 101 -5.39 -1.71 17.85
N HIS A 102 -5.01 -0.55 18.38
CA HIS A 102 -4.90 0.70 17.63
C HIS A 102 -3.51 1.29 17.84
N ASN A 103 -2.97 1.94 16.81
CA ASN A 103 -1.70 2.65 16.92
C ASN A 103 -1.97 4.11 17.33
N TYR A 104 -1.49 4.50 18.50
CA TYR A 104 -1.59 5.86 19.01
C TYR A 104 -0.25 6.57 18.91
N LYS A 105 -0.27 7.86 18.54
CA LYS A 105 0.95 8.68 18.54
C LYS A 105 1.35 9.01 19.97
N LEU A 106 2.65 9.17 20.19
CA LEU A 106 3.21 9.59 21.47
C LEU A 106 3.75 11.01 21.36
N GLU A 107 3.29 11.87 22.27
CA GLU A 107 3.80 13.22 22.45
C GLU A 107 4.78 13.24 23.62
N LEU A 108 6.04 13.60 23.36
CA LEU A 108 7.04 13.73 24.42
C LEU A 108 6.71 14.96 25.28
N LEU A 109 6.46 14.74 26.58
CA LEU A 109 6.19 15.80 27.53
C LEU A 109 7.44 16.22 28.30
N ASN A 110 8.26 15.24 28.70
CA ASN A 110 9.46 15.49 29.49
C ASN A 110 10.48 14.35 29.32
N ALA A 111 11.76 14.69 29.41
CA ALA A 111 12.86 13.73 29.46
C ALA A 111 13.89 14.18 30.50
N ASP A 112 14.42 13.23 31.27
CA ASP A 112 15.48 13.45 32.25
C ASP A 112 16.42 12.23 32.26
N GLY A 113 17.62 12.39 31.70
CA GLY A 113 18.61 11.33 31.53
C GLY A 113 18.07 10.17 30.68
N VAL A 114 17.82 9.03 31.33
CA VAL A 114 17.31 7.79 30.70
C VAL A 114 15.78 7.65 30.81
N PHE A 115 15.09 8.60 31.44
CA PHE A 115 13.66 8.54 31.71
C PHE A 115 12.89 9.50 30.81
N PHE A 116 11.82 9.00 30.19
CA PHE A 116 10.98 9.76 29.27
C PHE A 116 9.51 9.63 29.68
N LYS A 117 8.78 10.74 29.59
CA LYS A 117 7.34 10.81 29.84
C LYS A 117 6.63 11.21 28.55
N TYR A 118 5.68 10.39 28.15
CA TYR A 118 4.86 10.63 26.97
C TYR A 118 3.39 10.75 27.34
N LYS A 119 2.66 11.57 26.58
CA LYS A 119 1.20 11.52 26.48
C LYS A 119 0.81 10.69 25.27
N VAL A 120 -0.20 9.84 25.44
CA VAL A 120 -0.84 9.13 24.32
C VAL A 120 -1.82 10.09 23.64
N SER A 121 -1.49 10.52 22.43
CA SER A 121 -2.31 11.45 21.66
C SER A 121 -3.63 10.80 21.22
N ASP A 122 -4.70 11.60 21.18
CA ASP A 122 -6.04 11.18 20.76
C ASP A 122 -6.61 9.97 21.54
N PHE A 123 -6.13 9.79 22.77
CA PHE A 123 -6.60 8.76 23.70
C PHE A 123 -7.34 9.38 24.88
N ALA A 124 -8.54 8.87 25.16
CA ALA A 124 -9.33 9.25 26.32
C ALA A 124 -9.53 8.04 27.24
N VAL A 125 -9.13 8.19 28.50
CA VAL A 125 -9.36 7.20 29.56
C VAL A 125 -10.87 7.08 29.80
N LYS A 126 -11.38 5.84 29.77
CA LYS A 126 -12.81 5.54 29.97
C LYS A 126 -13.18 5.65 31.45
N ASP A 127 -14.46 5.89 31.73
CA ASP A 127 -15.03 5.91 33.08
C ASP A 127 -15.34 4.52 33.66
N ASP A 128 -14.94 3.45 32.96
CA ASP A 128 -15.16 2.07 33.40
C ASP A 128 -14.52 1.82 34.77
N ALA A 129 -15.12 1.00 35.63
CA ALA A 129 -14.59 0.76 36.98
C ALA A 129 -13.22 0.05 36.97
N VAL A 130 -13.00 -0.80 35.98
CA VAL A 130 -11.71 -1.46 35.69
C VAL A 130 -11.37 -1.22 34.23
N ARG A 131 -10.16 -0.73 33.97
CA ARG A 131 -9.68 -0.36 32.64
C ARG A 131 -8.47 -1.20 32.29
N TYR A 132 -8.45 -1.74 31.08
CA TYR A 132 -7.39 -2.61 30.61
C TYR A 132 -6.63 -1.95 29.47
N TYR A 133 -5.31 -2.10 29.47
CA TYR A 133 -4.42 -1.62 28.42
C TYR A 133 -3.47 -2.75 28.04
N ALA A 134 -3.82 -3.54 27.03
CA ALA A 134 -2.91 -4.49 26.43
C ALA A 134 -2.01 -3.77 25.43
N ILE A 135 -0.70 -3.94 25.57
CA ILE A 135 0.32 -3.25 24.78
C ILE A 135 1.26 -4.28 24.17
N THR A 136 1.29 -4.34 22.85
CA THR A 136 2.20 -5.24 22.12
C THR A 136 3.54 -4.58 21.90
N SER A 137 3.56 -3.36 21.36
CA SER A 137 4.79 -2.70 20.92
C SER A 137 4.76 -1.19 21.15
N ILE A 138 5.92 -0.64 21.45
CA ILE A 138 6.24 0.79 21.39
C ILE A 138 7.24 1.04 20.26
N TYR A 139 7.14 2.18 19.60
CA TYR A 139 7.86 2.47 18.38
C TYR A 139 8.77 3.70 18.54
N ARG A 140 9.86 3.72 17.77
CA ARG A 140 10.62 4.94 17.46
C ARG A 140 10.85 5.02 15.96
N LYS A 141 11.19 6.22 15.49
CA LYS A 141 11.65 6.40 14.10
C LYS A 141 12.93 5.59 13.84
N TRP A 142 13.04 5.10 12.62
CA TRP A 142 14.27 4.48 12.12
C TRP A 142 15.43 5.48 12.08
N ASP A 143 16.61 5.03 12.48
CA ASP A 143 17.85 5.81 12.51
C ASP A 143 18.95 5.05 11.74
N LYS A 144 19.38 5.64 10.63
CA LYS A 144 20.41 5.09 9.73
C LYS A 144 21.75 4.74 10.38
N THR A 145 22.05 5.29 11.56
CA THR A 145 23.32 5.08 12.24
C THR A 145 23.34 3.80 13.07
N ILE A 146 22.17 3.25 13.38
CA ILE A 146 22.02 2.10 14.30
C ILE A 146 21.12 1.00 13.74
N ASP A 147 20.23 1.33 12.80
CA ASP A 147 19.28 0.38 12.24
C ASP A 147 19.71 -0.09 10.84
N PRO A 148 19.61 -1.39 10.56
CA PRO A 148 19.89 -1.90 9.23
C PRO A 148 18.81 -1.46 8.23
N ALA A 149 19.23 -1.33 6.96
CA ALA A 149 18.28 -1.25 5.85
C ALA A 149 17.70 -2.64 5.56
N THR A 150 16.58 -2.69 4.83
CA THR A 150 15.91 -3.94 4.43
C THR A 150 16.70 -4.74 3.39
N GLY A 151 17.58 -4.08 2.63
CA GLY A 151 18.31 -4.69 1.52
C GLY A 151 17.52 -4.80 0.21
N ASN A 152 16.27 -4.33 0.19
CA ASN A 152 15.39 -4.24 -0.98
C ASN A 152 14.89 -2.78 -1.13
N ASP A 153 13.86 -2.57 -1.95
CA ASP A 153 13.25 -1.28 -2.22
C ASP A 153 12.27 -0.79 -1.13
N ASN A 154 12.01 -1.61 -0.10
CA ASN A 154 11.22 -1.19 1.05
C ASN A 154 12.03 -0.33 2.02
N THR A 155 11.32 0.45 2.84
CA THR A 155 11.93 1.26 3.89
C THR A 155 11.23 1.03 5.22
N VAL A 156 12.00 0.71 6.26
CA VAL A 156 11.51 0.72 7.64
C VAL A 156 11.39 2.17 8.09
N THR A 157 10.20 2.59 8.49
CA THR A 157 9.94 3.96 8.94
C THR A 157 9.96 4.07 10.46
N GLU A 158 9.46 3.04 11.16
CA GLU A 158 9.53 2.93 12.62
C GLU A 158 9.97 1.54 13.05
N VAL A 159 10.90 1.48 14.00
CA VAL A 159 11.38 0.26 14.65
C VAL A 159 10.57 0.04 15.92
N ASN A 160 10.13 -1.19 16.13
CA ASN A 160 9.33 -1.60 17.27
C ASN A 160 10.18 -2.21 18.38
N TYR A 161 9.72 -2.07 19.62
CA TYR A 161 10.23 -2.77 20.79
C TYR A 161 9.09 -3.52 21.45
N ASN A 162 9.38 -4.78 21.80
CA ASN A 162 8.41 -5.68 22.42
C ASN A 162 8.07 -5.20 23.83
N VAL A 163 6.78 -5.02 24.09
CA VAL A 163 6.23 -4.77 25.42
C VAL A 163 5.53 -6.02 25.97
N SER A 164 4.63 -6.63 25.18
CA SER A 164 3.85 -7.83 25.53
C SER A 164 3.28 -7.84 26.96
N LYS A 165 2.66 -6.72 27.37
CA LYS A 165 2.07 -6.57 28.71
C LYS A 165 0.65 -6.07 28.66
N GLN A 166 -0.16 -6.52 29.62
CA GLN A 166 -1.47 -5.94 29.91
C GLN A 166 -1.47 -5.29 31.28
N TYR A 167 -1.85 -4.02 31.31
CA TYR A 167 -2.06 -3.26 32.53
C TYR A 167 -3.55 -3.20 32.86
N ALA A 168 -3.90 -3.38 34.13
CA ALA A 168 -5.26 -3.25 34.62
C ALA A 168 -5.31 -2.18 35.72
N PHE A 169 -6.11 -1.15 35.52
CA PHE A 169 -6.32 -0.05 36.45
C PHE A 169 -7.70 -0.18 37.07
N GLY A 170 -7.79 -0.04 38.40
CA GLY A 170 -9.04 -0.17 39.12
C GLY A 170 -8.93 0.34 40.55
N THR A 171 -9.91 -0.01 41.36
CA THR A 171 -9.86 0.23 42.81
C THR A 171 -10.22 -1.05 43.55
N ILE A 172 -9.48 -1.33 44.63
CA ILE A 172 -9.79 -2.41 45.57
C ILE A 172 -9.94 -1.76 46.94
N ASN A 173 -11.11 -1.92 47.56
CA ASN A 173 -11.43 -1.31 48.86
C ASN A 173 -11.20 0.21 48.92
N GLY A 174 -11.55 0.92 47.83
CA GLY A 174 -11.40 2.37 47.72
C GLY A 174 -9.97 2.87 47.51
N LYS A 175 -8.98 1.97 47.39
CA LYS A 175 -7.59 2.33 47.07
C LYS A 175 -7.29 2.03 45.59
N PRO A 176 -6.50 2.87 44.91
CA PRO A 176 -6.02 2.57 43.56
C PRO A 176 -5.33 1.21 43.51
N TYR A 177 -5.63 0.44 42.48
CA TYR A 177 -5.02 -0.84 42.19
C TYR A 177 -4.55 -0.85 40.74
N VAL A 178 -3.29 -1.22 40.55
CA VAL A 178 -2.69 -1.44 39.23
C VAL A 178 -2.13 -2.85 39.22
N ASN A 179 -2.48 -3.61 38.20
CA ASN A 179 -1.87 -4.91 37.91
C ASN A 179 -1.16 -4.86 36.55
N CYS A 180 -0.08 -5.61 36.41
CA CYS A 180 0.62 -5.80 35.16
C CYS A 180 0.90 -7.29 34.97
N VAL A 181 0.45 -7.85 33.86
CA VAL A 181 0.69 -9.26 33.49
C VAL A 181 1.31 -9.33 32.11
N ASP A 182 2.14 -10.35 31.88
CA ASP A 182 2.64 -10.64 30.55
C ASP A 182 1.51 -11.27 29.70
N ILE A 183 1.50 -10.97 28.40
CA ILE A 183 0.55 -11.52 27.44
C ILE A 183 1.30 -12.19 26.28
N ASP A 184 0.70 -13.24 25.72
CA ASP A 184 1.25 -13.87 24.53
C ASP A 184 1.07 -12.98 23.31
N THR A 185 2.13 -12.92 22.49
CA THR A 185 2.17 -12.21 21.21
C THR A 185 2.81 -13.07 20.15
N ILE A 186 2.68 -12.66 18.89
CA ILE A 186 3.33 -13.29 17.73
C ILE A 186 4.25 -12.27 17.06
N VAL A 187 5.45 -12.69 16.68
CA VAL A 187 6.47 -11.81 16.09
C VAL A 187 6.50 -12.01 14.58
N VAL A 188 6.47 -10.92 13.81
CA VAL A 188 6.75 -10.96 12.38
C VAL A 188 8.26 -11.02 12.18
N THR A 189 8.73 -12.08 11.54
CA THR A 189 10.18 -12.39 11.42
C THR A 189 10.78 -11.97 10.08
N ASP A 190 9.95 -11.88 9.04
CA ASP A 190 10.33 -11.46 7.70
C ASP A 190 9.11 -10.83 7.03
N LYS A 191 9.32 -9.74 6.27
CA LYS A 191 8.24 -8.89 5.77
C LYS A 191 8.61 -8.18 4.48
N PHE A 192 7.68 -8.24 3.52
CA PHE A 192 7.74 -7.50 2.27
C PHE A 192 6.41 -6.79 2.03
N VAL A 193 6.47 -5.49 1.75
CA VAL A 193 5.30 -4.66 1.44
C VAL A 193 5.38 -4.29 -0.04
N GLY A 194 4.28 -4.45 -0.77
CA GLY A 194 4.24 -4.13 -2.19
C GLY A 194 2.82 -3.92 -2.67
N PHE A 195 2.65 -3.74 -3.98
CA PHE A 195 1.34 -3.68 -4.60
C PHE A 195 1.36 -4.29 -5.99
N VAL A 196 0.21 -4.82 -6.41
CA VAL A 196 -0.01 -5.32 -7.77
C VAL A 196 -0.91 -4.33 -8.50
N ARG A 197 -0.51 -3.92 -9.69
CA ARG A 197 -1.28 -3.02 -10.55
C ARG A 197 -2.15 -3.79 -11.53
N TYR A 198 -3.46 -3.54 -11.48
CA TYR A 198 -4.46 -4.08 -12.40
C TYR A 198 -4.96 -2.98 -13.32
N GLU A 199 -4.51 -3.00 -14.57
CA GLU A 199 -4.87 -2.00 -15.58
C GLU A 199 -6.38 -2.05 -15.89
N ASN A 200 -7.01 -0.89 -16.03
CA ASN A 200 -8.45 -0.79 -16.35
C ASN A 200 -8.76 -1.04 -17.82
N GLY A 201 -7.83 -1.58 -18.61
CA GLY A 201 -7.94 -1.70 -20.06
C GLY A 201 -7.62 -0.39 -20.78
N PHE A 202 -7.89 -0.35 -22.09
CA PHE A 202 -7.55 0.77 -22.94
C PHE A 202 -8.56 1.93 -22.80
N THR A 203 -8.05 3.09 -22.40
CA THR A 203 -8.78 4.35 -22.23
C THR A 203 -7.92 5.51 -22.78
N LEU A 204 -8.54 6.68 -22.97
CA LEU A 204 -7.79 7.89 -23.38
C LEU A 204 -6.81 8.34 -22.28
N TYR A 205 -7.10 8.03 -21.02
CA TYR A 205 -6.25 8.28 -19.86
C TYR A 205 -6.02 6.94 -19.16
N ASN A 206 -4.78 6.45 -19.13
CA ASN A 206 -4.46 5.17 -18.52
C ASN A 206 -4.85 5.22 -17.03
N SER A 207 -5.55 4.20 -16.57
CA SER A 207 -5.92 4.08 -15.17
C SER A 207 -5.83 2.64 -14.73
N ALA A 208 -5.59 2.44 -13.44
CA ALA A 208 -5.45 1.12 -12.87
C ALA A 208 -5.93 1.10 -11.42
N CYS A 209 -6.15 -0.11 -10.92
CA CYS A 209 -6.34 -0.40 -9.50
C CYS A 209 -5.05 -1.00 -8.94
N ASP A 210 -4.44 -0.33 -7.98
CA ASP A 210 -3.30 -0.86 -7.22
C ASP A 210 -3.83 -1.60 -6.00
N SER A 211 -3.61 -2.91 -5.93
CA SER A 211 -3.93 -3.77 -4.78
C SER A 211 -2.69 -3.93 -3.91
N HIS A 212 -2.69 -3.28 -2.74
CA HIS A 212 -1.57 -3.26 -1.80
C HIS A 212 -1.59 -4.48 -0.91
N PHE A 213 -0.40 -5.04 -0.67
CA PHE A 213 -0.24 -6.25 0.12
C PHE A 213 0.96 -6.20 1.05
N VAL A 214 0.91 -7.03 2.09
CA VAL A 214 2.05 -7.37 2.94
C VAL A 214 2.22 -8.89 2.94
N ALA A 215 3.40 -9.35 2.56
CA ALA A 215 3.82 -10.74 2.64
C ALA A 215 4.74 -10.92 3.83
N PHE A 216 4.55 -11.99 4.62
CA PHE A 216 5.26 -12.14 5.89
C PHE A 216 5.44 -13.58 6.37
N ASN A 217 6.36 -13.72 7.34
CA ASN A 217 6.55 -14.90 8.18
C ASN A 217 6.41 -14.54 9.65
N THR A 218 6.22 -15.56 10.48
CA THR A 218 6.07 -15.42 11.94
C THR A 218 7.01 -16.37 12.69
N ASP A 219 7.25 -16.06 13.96
CA ASP A 219 7.99 -16.93 14.90
C ASP A 219 7.18 -18.15 15.36
N LYS A 220 5.84 -18.06 15.30
CA LYS A 220 4.92 -19.17 15.57
C LYS A 220 4.40 -19.80 14.27
N PRO A 221 4.22 -21.13 14.22
CA PRO A 221 3.59 -21.78 13.07
C PRO A 221 2.12 -21.36 12.96
N ILE A 222 1.65 -21.24 11.72
CA ILE A 222 0.27 -20.95 11.37
C ILE A 222 -0.14 -21.96 10.32
N ASP A 223 -1.07 -22.86 10.66
CA ASP A 223 -1.65 -23.82 9.73
C ASP A 223 -2.78 -23.18 8.93
N LYS A 224 -3.60 -22.36 9.59
CA LYS A 224 -4.69 -21.61 8.96
C LYS A 224 -4.79 -20.20 9.52
N LEU A 225 -4.61 -19.19 8.67
CA LEU A 225 -4.83 -17.81 9.03
C LEU A 225 -6.30 -17.42 8.81
N LEU A 226 -6.99 -16.99 9.87
CA LEU A 226 -8.44 -16.74 9.88
C LEU A 226 -8.76 -15.25 9.74
N GLU A 227 -8.10 -14.42 10.54
CA GLU A 227 -8.32 -12.97 10.55
C GLU A 227 -6.98 -12.25 10.74
N ALA A 228 -6.87 -11.05 10.18
CA ALA A 228 -5.71 -10.19 10.38
C ALA A 228 -6.13 -8.72 10.42
N ASP A 229 -5.54 -7.97 11.35
CA ASP A 229 -5.73 -6.52 11.44
C ASP A 229 -4.44 -5.83 11.00
N VAL A 230 -4.55 -4.90 10.05
CA VAL A 230 -3.41 -4.17 9.47
C VAL A 230 -3.61 -2.68 9.64
N TYR A 231 -2.61 -2.00 10.19
CA TYR A 231 -2.50 -0.54 10.16
C TYR A 231 -1.62 -0.12 8.98
N TYR A 232 -1.99 0.99 8.35
CA TYR A 232 -1.22 1.59 7.28
C TYR A 232 -1.57 3.07 7.16
N THR A 233 -0.79 3.79 6.38
CA THR A 233 -1.03 5.18 6.07
C THR A 233 -1.18 5.36 4.57
N THR A 234 -2.02 6.32 4.18
CA THR A 234 -2.20 6.73 2.79
C THR A 234 -1.82 8.20 2.63
N GLN A 235 -1.25 8.54 1.48
CA GLN A 235 -0.98 9.91 1.10
C GLN A 235 -1.14 10.06 -0.41
N SER A 236 -1.99 10.99 -0.86
CA SER A 236 -2.12 11.27 -2.29
C SER A 236 -0.81 11.84 -2.84
N TYR A 237 -0.36 11.33 -3.98
CA TYR A 237 0.82 11.79 -4.68
C TYR A 237 0.47 12.11 -6.12
N ASN A 238 0.78 13.34 -6.54
CA ASN A 238 0.70 13.72 -7.94
C ASN A 238 2.08 14.12 -8.43
N TRP A 239 2.45 13.59 -9.58
CA TRP A 239 3.63 13.96 -10.32
C TRP A 239 3.21 14.56 -11.64
N ASN A 240 3.84 15.66 -12.01
CA ASN A 240 3.70 16.23 -13.33
C ASN A 240 5.07 16.61 -13.89
N TRP A 241 5.17 16.52 -15.20
CA TRP A 241 6.30 17.02 -15.95
C TRP A 241 5.79 17.88 -17.09
N THR A 242 6.38 19.06 -17.27
CA THR A 242 6.07 19.94 -18.38
C THR A 242 7.37 20.38 -19.06
N ALA A 243 7.42 20.26 -20.39
CA ALA A 243 8.52 20.71 -21.21
C ALA A 243 8.86 22.17 -20.90
N PHE A 244 10.17 22.45 -20.78
CA PHE A 244 10.71 23.78 -20.43
C PHE A 244 10.38 24.29 -19.01
N ILE A 245 9.55 23.58 -18.22
CA ILE A 245 9.26 23.91 -16.80
C ILE A 245 9.94 22.92 -15.86
N GLY A 246 9.93 21.62 -16.19
CA GLY A 246 10.52 20.55 -15.37
C GLY A 246 9.48 19.73 -14.61
N GLU A 247 9.96 18.98 -13.62
CA GLU A 247 9.16 18.09 -12.76
C GLU A 247 8.60 18.83 -11.55
N LYS A 248 7.37 18.50 -11.16
CA LYS A 248 6.81 18.92 -9.87
C LYS A 248 6.05 17.76 -9.24
N GLU A 249 6.37 17.55 -7.96
CA GLU A 249 5.72 16.57 -7.10
C GLU A 249 4.87 17.30 -6.06
N THR A 250 3.70 16.74 -5.77
CA THR A 250 2.82 17.25 -4.71
C THR A 250 2.31 16.11 -3.85
N PHE A 251 2.39 16.30 -2.54
CA PHE A 251 1.95 15.33 -1.54
C PHE A 251 0.77 15.90 -0.77
N GLY A 252 -0.26 15.08 -0.58
CA GLY A 252 -1.42 15.42 0.23
C GLY A 252 -1.16 15.27 1.73
N LYS A 253 -2.24 15.37 2.51
CA LYS A 253 -2.19 15.04 3.94
C LYS A 253 -2.09 13.53 4.10
N LYS A 254 -1.20 13.09 4.99
CA LYS A 254 -1.10 11.70 5.40
C LYS A 254 -2.29 11.32 6.29
N GLN A 255 -2.84 10.13 6.08
CA GLN A 255 -4.00 9.63 6.81
C GLN A 255 -3.71 8.23 7.35
N ASP A 256 -4.12 7.97 8.58
CA ASP A 256 -4.01 6.68 9.25
C ASP A 256 -5.24 5.83 8.92
N ASN A 257 -5.03 4.57 8.56
CA ASN A 257 -6.07 3.64 8.13
C ASN A 257 -5.89 2.27 8.77
N TYR A 258 -7.00 1.52 8.83
CA TYR A 258 -7.08 0.20 9.42
C TYR A 258 -7.87 -0.73 8.50
N SER A 259 -7.33 -1.92 8.26
CA SER A 259 -8.01 -2.98 7.53
C SER A 259 -8.21 -4.20 8.42
N TYR A 260 -9.44 -4.69 8.48
CA TYR A 260 -9.82 -5.89 9.23
C TYR A 260 -10.17 -6.98 8.22
N LEU A 261 -9.28 -7.96 8.08
CA LEU A 261 -9.33 -8.94 7.02
C LEU A 261 -9.84 -10.28 7.55
N LYS A 262 -10.71 -10.94 6.80
CA LYS A 262 -11.09 -12.34 7.05
C LYS A 262 -10.68 -13.21 5.86
N TYR A 263 -10.38 -14.48 6.14
CA TYR A 263 -10.01 -15.45 5.10
C TYR A 263 -11.14 -15.71 4.09
N THR A 264 -12.38 -15.38 4.43
CA THR A 264 -13.55 -15.49 3.55
C THR A 264 -13.72 -14.29 2.63
N ASP A 265 -13.05 -13.18 2.91
CA ASP A 265 -13.26 -11.92 2.21
C ASP A 265 -12.59 -11.96 0.84
N LYS A 266 -13.34 -11.51 -0.17
CA LYS A 266 -12.91 -11.47 -1.56
C LYS A 266 -13.12 -10.08 -2.12
N VAL A 267 -12.27 -9.71 -3.07
CA VAL A 267 -12.39 -8.47 -3.83
C VAL A 267 -12.57 -8.82 -5.29
N GLU A 268 -13.38 -8.01 -5.96
CA GLU A 268 -13.57 -8.05 -7.40
C GLU A 268 -13.40 -6.64 -7.94
N HIS A 269 -12.51 -6.50 -8.93
CA HIS A 269 -12.27 -5.27 -9.66
C HIS A 269 -12.52 -5.50 -11.14
N THR A 270 -13.35 -4.68 -11.77
CA THR A 270 -13.58 -4.73 -13.22
C THR A 270 -13.15 -3.39 -13.81
N GLY A 271 -12.21 -3.43 -14.74
CA GLY A 271 -11.75 -2.22 -15.42
C GLY A 271 -12.84 -1.61 -16.32
N GLU A 272 -12.79 -0.30 -16.50
CA GLU A 272 -13.81 0.46 -17.25
C GLU A 272 -13.45 0.69 -18.74
N GLY A 273 -12.25 0.30 -19.16
CA GLY A 273 -11.71 0.51 -20.51
C GLY A 273 -12.01 -0.62 -21.50
N TRP A 274 -11.63 -0.40 -22.76
CA TRP A 274 -11.73 -1.45 -23.78
C TRP A 274 -10.75 -2.57 -23.48
N PHE A 275 -11.20 -3.81 -23.64
CA PHE A 275 -10.40 -4.99 -23.28
C PHE A 275 -9.99 -5.01 -21.80
N ALA A 276 -10.83 -4.43 -20.93
CA ALA A 276 -10.65 -4.52 -19.49
C ALA A 276 -10.92 -5.95 -18.99
N GLY A 277 -10.03 -6.42 -18.11
CA GLY A 277 -10.25 -7.65 -17.37
C GLY A 277 -11.12 -7.44 -16.13
N THR A 278 -11.72 -8.54 -15.67
CA THR A 278 -12.23 -8.66 -14.30
C THR A 278 -11.22 -9.44 -13.48
N TYR A 279 -10.76 -8.85 -12.38
CA TYR A 279 -9.76 -9.38 -11.48
C TYR A 279 -10.40 -9.71 -10.15
N LYS A 280 -10.18 -10.94 -9.65
CA LYS A 280 -10.61 -11.36 -8.32
C LYS A 280 -9.42 -11.82 -7.50
N TRP A 281 -9.48 -11.61 -6.19
CA TRP A 281 -8.50 -12.11 -5.23
C TRP A 281 -9.12 -12.23 -3.84
N ASP A 282 -8.51 -13.06 -2.99
CA ASP A 282 -8.87 -13.17 -1.59
C ASP A 282 -8.01 -12.20 -0.76
N ARG A 283 -8.54 -11.75 0.38
CA ARG A 283 -7.82 -10.85 1.30
C ARG A 283 -6.66 -11.53 2.02
N ILE A 284 -6.79 -12.83 2.31
CA ILE A 284 -5.78 -13.64 2.98
C ILE A 284 -5.48 -14.84 2.09
N GLN A 285 -4.20 -15.01 1.71
CA GLN A 285 -3.75 -16.10 0.84
C GLN A 285 -2.41 -16.62 1.32
N THR A 286 -2.09 -17.87 0.95
CA THR A 286 -0.70 -18.33 1.01
C THR A 286 0.11 -17.61 -0.07
N VAL A 287 1.43 -17.52 0.10
CA VAL A 287 2.31 -16.95 -0.92
C VAL A 287 2.24 -17.76 -2.22
N ASP A 288 2.13 -19.08 -2.14
CA ASP A 288 2.04 -19.94 -3.33
C ASP A 288 0.75 -19.69 -4.12
N ASP A 289 -0.40 -19.54 -3.43
CA ASP A 289 -1.67 -19.18 -4.05
C ASP A 289 -1.62 -17.78 -4.67
N PHE A 290 -0.99 -16.82 -3.98
CA PHE A 290 -0.80 -15.47 -4.48
C PHE A 290 0.04 -15.46 -5.77
N ILE A 291 1.21 -16.12 -5.76
CA ILE A 291 2.09 -16.18 -6.94
C ILE A 291 1.38 -16.85 -8.12
N SER A 292 0.70 -17.97 -7.86
CA SER A 292 -0.04 -18.71 -8.88
C SER A 292 -1.21 -17.89 -9.44
N GLY A 293 -1.91 -17.14 -8.58
CA GLY A 293 -3.03 -16.29 -8.95
C GLY A 293 -2.62 -15.05 -9.76
N GLU A 294 -1.38 -14.57 -9.65
CA GLU A 294 -0.90 -13.39 -10.38
C GLU A 294 -0.32 -13.65 -11.76
N ASN A 295 -0.09 -14.92 -12.12
CA ASN A 295 0.23 -15.29 -13.49
C ASN A 295 -1.05 -15.42 -14.32
N ARG A 296 -1.47 -14.34 -14.98
CA ARG A 296 -2.76 -14.25 -15.69
C ARG A 296 -2.54 -13.99 -17.17
N GLU A 297 -3.33 -14.64 -18.01
CA GLU A 297 -3.42 -14.36 -19.45
C GLU A 297 -4.89 -14.23 -19.84
N ASN A 298 -5.25 -13.09 -20.43
CA ASN A 298 -6.58 -12.82 -20.96
C ASN A 298 -6.48 -12.52 -22.46
N ILE A 299 -7.30 -13.18 -23.29
CA ILE A 299 -7.37 -12.96 -24.73
C ILE A 299 -8.73 -12.38 -25.08
N PHE A 300 -8.74 -11.21 -25.70
CA PHE A 300 -9.94 -10.53 -26.19
C PHE A 300 -10.04 -10.66 -27.70
N HIS A 301 -11.12 -11.27 -28.17
CA HIS A 301 -11.33 -11.55 -29.59
C HIS A 301 -12.10 -10.42 -30.27
N GLY A 302 -11.47 -9.76 -31.24
CA GLY A 302 -12.10 -8.81 -32.15
C GLY A 302 -12.50 -9.46 -33.48
N ALA A 303 -13.01 -8.65 -34.42
CA ALA A 303 -13.43 -9.16 -35.73
C ALA A 303 -12.24 -9.65 -36.59
N VAL A 304 -11.08 -8.98 -36.50
CA VAL A 304 -9.86 -9.29 -37.27
C VAL A 304 -8.58 -9.32 -36.42
N LEU A 305 -8.64 -8.87 -35.17
CA LEU A 305 -7.51 -8.79 -34.25
C LEU A 305 -7.88 -9.47 -32.93
N ASP A 306 -6.90 -10.12 -32.31
CA ASP A 306 -6.95 -10.57 -30.93
C ASP A 306 -5.98 -9.72 -30.09
N VAL A 307 -6.39 -9.36 -28.87
CA VAL A 307 -5.55 -8.65 -27.90
C VAL A 307 -5.30 -9.59 -26.72
N LYS A 308 -4.04 -9.97 -26.50
CA LYS A 308 -3.61 -10.75 -25.34
C LYS A 308 -3.01 -9.82 -24.30
N VAL A 309 -3.58 -9.81 -23.10
CA VAL A 309 -3.06 -9.10 -21.93
C VAL A 309 -2.53 -10.14 -20.95
N SER A 310 -1.24 -10.08 -20.65
CA SER A 310 -0.57 -11.00 -19.73
C SER A 310 -0.03 -10.24 -18.54
N THR A 311 -0.25 -10.75 -17.33
CA THR A 311 0.28 -10.17 -16.10
C THR A 311 1.10 -11.21 -15.36
N LYS A 312 2.26 -10.80 -14.84
CA LYS A 312 3.14 -11.64 -14.03
C LYS A 312 3.87 -10.82 -12.98
N LEU A 313 4.19 -11.44 -11.85
CA LEU A 313 5.09 -10.85 -10.86
C LEU A 313 6.49 -10.65 -11.44
N THR A 314 7.16 -9.59 -11.00
CA THR A 314 8.56 -9.33 -11.37
C THR A 314 9.51 -10.30 -10.69
N ASP A 315 10.68 -10.55 -11.28
CA ASP A 315 11.71 -11.39 -10.67
C ASP A 315 12.15 -10.87 -9.29
N SER A 316 12.20 -9.54 -9.13
CA SER A 316 12.47 -8.89 -7.84
C SER A 316 11.41 -9.25 -6.80
N ALA A 317 10.12 -9.08 -7.14
CA ALA A 317 9.03 -9.43 -6.24
C ALA A 317 9.01 -10.93 -5.92
N LEU A 318 9.26 -11.81 -6.89
CA LEU A 318 9.35 -13.25 -6.68
C LEU A 318 10.49 -13.62 -5.71
N ASN A 319 11.63 -12.94 -5.81
CA ASN A 319 12.74 -13.15 -4.89
C ASN A 319 12.38 -12.72 -3.46
N GLU A 320 11.70 -11.58 -3.30
CA GLU A 320 11.25 -11.09 -1.99
C GLU A 320 10.15 -11.94 -1.36
N LEU A 321 9.29 -12.57 -2.18
CA LEU A 321 8.24 -13.48 -1.73
C LEU A 321 8.77 -14.87 -1.36
N LYS A 322 9.96 -15.25 -1.87
CA LYS A 322 10.51 -16.58 -1.68
C LYS A 322 10.67 -16.91 -0.19
N GLY A 323 10.06 -18.02 0.22
CA GLY A 323 10.14 -18.52 1.60
C GLY A 323 9.21 -17.82 2.59
N LYS A 324 8.44 -16.81 2.16
CA LYS A 324 7.34 -16.25 2.96
C LYS A 324 6.11 -17.16 2.87
N LYS A 325 5.27 -17.15 3.91
CA LYS A 325 4.12 -18.06 4.01
C LYS A 325 2.79 -17.39 3.66
N TRP A 326 2.56 -16.18 4.14
CA TRP A 326 1.25 -15.53 4.07
C TRP A 326 1.31 -14.19 3.34
N VAL A 327 0.24 -13.86 2.62
CA VAL A 327 0.00 -12.56 2.00
C VAL A 327 -1.33 -12.00 2.48
N LEU A 328 -1.32 -10.73 2.90
CA LEU A 328 -2.52 -9.95 3.24
C LEU A 328 -2.68 -8.84 2.22
N ARG A 329 -3.76 -8.86 1.44
CA ARG A 329 -4.14 -7.76 0.53
C ARG A 329 -5.08 -6.81 1.26
N PHE A 330 -4.57 -5.68 1.73
CA PHE A 330 -5.26 -4.90 2.75
C PHE A 330 -5.98 -3.65 2.22
N THR A 331 -5.63 -3.12 1.05
CA THR A 331 -6.32 -1.95 0.47
C THR A 331 -6.12 -1.86 -1.03
N GLU A 332 -7.06 -1.18 -1.69
CA GLU A 332 -6.99 -0.83 -3.10
C GLU A 332 -6.90 0.70 -3.26
N THR A 333 -6.09 1.17 -4.20
CA THR A 333 -5.97 2.60 -4.51
C THR A 333 -6.03 2.83 -6.02
N ALA A 334 -6.62 3.95 -6.44
CA ALA A 334 -6.63 4.32 -7.84
C ALA A 334 -5.25 4.82 -8.30
N TYR A 335 -4.90 4.45 -9.52
CA TYR A 335 -3.77 4.99 -10.26
C TYR A 335 -4.29 5.61 -11.57
N SER A 336 -3.69 6.73 -11.97
CA SER A 336 -3.92 7.30 -13.30
C SER A 336 -2.63 7.88 -13.88
N PHE A 337 -2.51 7.77 -15.20
CA PHE A 337 -1.41 8.30 -15.97
C PHE A 337 -1.92 8.87 -17.30
N THR A 338 -1.53 10.11 -17.57
CA THR A 338 -1.79 10.80 -18.82
C THR A 338 -0.46 11.01 -19.54
N PRO A 339 -0.16 10.24 -20.60
CA PRO A 339 1.01 10.50 -21.44
C PRO A 339 0.76 11.71 -22.35
N ASP A 340 1.84 12.24 -22.93
CA ASP A 340 1.79 13.35 -23.89
C ASP A 340 1.35 12.84 -25.27
N TYR A 341 0.04 12.78 -25.51
CA TYR A 341 -0.52 12.35 -26.80
C TYR A 341 -0.40 13.41 -27.91
N THR A 342 -0.25 14.69 -27.56
CA THR A 342 -0.36 15.83 -28.49
C THR A 342 0.97 16.49 -28.83
N GLY A 343 2.10 16.01 -28.27
CA GLY A 343 3.42 16.64 -28.44
C GLY A 343 3.52 18.02 -27.80
N THR A 344 2.59 18.32 -26.87
CA THR A 344 2.52 19.56 -26.07
C THR A 344 3.48 19.55 -24.90
N GLY A 345 4.14 18.42 -24.64
CA GLY A 345 5.22 18.28 -23.67
C GLY A 345 4.74 18.19 -22.23
N SER A 346 3.55 17.65 -21.93
CA SER A 346 3.09 17.50 -20.54
C SER A 346 2.66 16.08 -20.21
N GLN A 347 3.15 15.56 -19.08
CA GLN A 347 2.78 14.26 -18.51
C GLN A 347 2.24 14.47 -17.09
N TYR A 348 1.28 13.65 -16.71
CA TYR A 348 0.65 13.71 -15.40
C TYR A 348 0.42 12.31 -14.85
N SER A 349 0.73 12.09 -13.58
CA SER A 349 0.33 10.89 -12.86
C SER A 349 -0.27 11.24 -11.51
N SER A 350 -1.27 10.45 -11.11
CA SER A 350 -1.86 10.51 -9.78
C SER A 350 -1.89 9.10 -9.20
N SER A 351 -1.43 8.97 -7.96
CA SER A 351 -1.38 7.70 -7.24
C SER A 351 -1.52 7.95 -5.73
N THR A 352 -1.58 6.87 -4.96
CA THR A 352 -1.57 6.93 -3.50
C THR A 352 -0.33 6.21 -2.98
N VAL A 353 0.51 6.93 -2.23
CA VAL A 353 1.60 6.33 -1.48
C VAL A 353 0.99 5.64 -0.27
N VAL A 354 1.20 4.33 -0.17
CA VAL A 354 0.83 3.51 0.97
C VAL A 354 2.08 3.17 1.76
N GLY A 355 2.10 3.54 3.03
CA GLY A 355 3.29 3.39 3.87
C GLY A 355 2.96 3.11 5.33
N ASP A 356 3.99 3.00 6.16
CA ASP A 356 3.88 2.69 7.59
C ASP A 356 3.04 1.43 7.88
N VAL A 357 3.09 0.45 6.98
CA VAL A 357 2.30 -0.79 7.08
C VAL A 357 2.82 -1.59 8.27
N THR A 358 1.92 -2.02 9.15
CA THR A 358 2.21 -2.92 10.26
C THR A 358 1.03 -3.82 10.56
N ILE A 359 1.30 -5.09 10.84
CA ILE A 359 0.31 -6.06 11.27
C ILE A 359 0.10 -5.86 12.77
N LEU A 360 -1.14 -5.68 13.19
CA LEU A 360 -1.49 -5.41 14.59
C LEU A 360 -1.92 -6.66 15.35
N ARG A 361 -2.58 -7.59 14.67
CA ARG A 361 -3.19 -8.77 15.25
C ARG A 361 -3.37 -9.87 14.22
N LEU A 362 -3.15 -11.12 14.63
CA LEU A 362 -3.41 -12.31 13.84
C LEU A 362 -4.29 -13.28 14.64
N LYS A 363 -5.35 -13.76 14.00
CA LYS A 363 -6.16 -14.88 14.49
C LYS A 363 -5.94 -16.08 13.60
N PHE A 364 -5.45 -17.17 14.17
CA PHE A 364 -5.01 -18.31 13.40
C PHE A 364 -5.19 -19.62 14.16
N GLU A 365 -5.15 -20.72 13.42
CA GLU A 365 -5.13 -22.07 13.95
C GLU A 365 -3.74 -22.68 13.75
N THR A 366 -3.26 -23.38 14.77
CA THR A 366 -2.08 -24.23 14.68
C THR A 366 -2.25 -25.40 15.65
N ASP A 367 -1.92 -26.62 15.21
CA ASP A 367 -2.11 -27.85 15.98
C ASP A 367 -3.54 -28.03 16.54
N GLY A 368 -4.55 -27.53 15.80
CA GLY A 368 -5.97 -27.59 16.18
C GLY A 368 -6.39 -26.61 17.28
N ILE A 369 -5.51 -25.70 17.73
CA ILE A 369 -5.82 -24.65 18.70
C ILE A 369 -5.94 -23.31 17.98
N THR A 370 -7.03 -22.58 18.25
CA THR A 370 -7.21 -21.21 17.75
C THR A 370 -6.54 -20.21 18.68
N TYR A 371 -5.66 -19.40 18.12
CA TYR A 371 -5.00 -18.28 18.78
C TYR A 371 -5.54 -16.95 18.25
N ASN A 372 -5.60 -15.96 19.13
CA ASN A 372 -5.96 -14.59 18.79
C ASN A 372 -4.95 -13.65 19.47
N LEU A 373 -3.86 -13.34 18.77
CA LEU A 373 -2.69 -12.69 19.36
C LEU A 373 -2.42 -11.33 18.72
N GLY A 374 -1.95 -10.41 19.56
CA GLY A 374 -1.33 -9.18 19.10
C GLY A 374 0.03 -9.44 18.48
N THR A 375 0.40 -8.59 17.52
CA THR A 375 1.61 -8.78 16.73
C THR A 375 2.72 -7.81 17.13
N ILE A 376 3.96 -8.28 17.09
CA ILE A 376 5.20 -7.51 17.21
C ILE A 376 5.76 -7.35 15.80
N ASP A 377 5.56 -6.17 15.21
CA ASP A 377 5.92 -5.87 13.82
C ASP A 377 6.38 -4.41 13.69
N ASN A 378 7.37 -4.18 12.82
CA ASN A 378 7.86 -2.84 12.50
C ASN A 378 6.88 -2.11 11.57
N LYS A 379 7.07 -0.81 11.37
CA LYS A 379 6.38 -0.07 10.31
C LYS A 379 7.26 -0.02 9.07
N GLN A 380 6.71 -0.46 7.95
CA GLN A 380 7.45 -0.58 6.69
C GLN A 380 6.64 0.00 5.54
N THR A 381 7.32 0.69 4.63
CA THR A 381 6.75 1.27 3.42
C THR A 381 7.28 0.53 2.20
N GLY A 382 6.38 0.26 1.25
CA GLY A 382 6.70 -0.42 -0.01
C GLY A 382 7.55 0.43 -0.96
N GLY A 383 8.10 -0.21 -1.98
CA GLY A 383 8.68 0.49 -3.14
C GLY A 383 7.66 1.32 -3.92
N LYS A 384 8.15 2.16 -4.84
CA LYS A 384 7.30 3.03 -5.69
C LYS A 384 6.73 2.30 -6.91
N ASP A 385 7.36 1.20 -7.31
CA ASP A 385 7.02 0.47 -8.53
C ASP A 385 6.12 -0.73 -8.21
N PRO A 386 5.22 -1.10 -9.14
CA PRO A 386 4.38 -2.27 -8.97
C PRO A 386 5.22 -3.56 -8.92
N SER A 387 4.77 -4.51 -8.11
CA SER A 387 5.38 -5.84 -7.98
C SER A 387 5.14 -6.75 -9.20
N ASN A 388 4.30 -6.33 -10.15
CA ASN A 388 3.97 -7.02 -11.39
C ASN A 388 4.30 -6.20 -12.64
N LYS A 389 4.35 -6.90 -13.78
CA LYS A 389 4.41 -6.31 -15.12
C LYS A 389 3.23 -6.81 -15.93
N THR A 390 2.74 -5.94 -16.80
CA THR A 390 1.68 -6.23 -17.75
C THR A 390 2.23 -6.09 -19.17
N ASP A 391 2.11 -7.17 -19.95
CA ASP A 391 2.49 -7.24 -21.35
C ASP A 391 1.21 -7.28 -22.20
N ILE A 392 1.14 -6.43 -23.23
CA ILE A 392 0.02 -6.39 -24.19
C ILE A 392 0.54 -6.79 -25.57
N ASP A 393 -0.04 -7.85 -26.14
CA ASP A 393 0.23 -8.32 -27.49
C ASP A 393 -1.02 -8.18 -28.37
N VAL A 394 -0.85 -7.64 -29.57
CA VAL A 394 -1.95 -7.45 -30.55
C VAL A 394 -1.60 -8.20 -31.82
N SER A 395 -2.42 -9.18 -32.18
CA SER A 395 -2.14 -10.06 -33.33
C SER A 395 -3.36 -10.23 -34.23
N LEU A 396 -3.14 -10.53 -35.51
CA LEU A 396 -4.23 -10.89 -36.44
C LEU A 396 -4.82 -12.24 -36.02
N ASN A 397 -6.12 -12.26 -35.79
CA ASN A 397 -6.84 -13.51 -35.61
C ASN A 397 -6.98 -14.24 -36.97
N ASP A 398 -7.54 -15.45 -36.97
CA ASP A 398 -7.61 -16.27 -38.20
C ASP A 398 -8.41 -15.59 -39.32
N THR A 399 -9.43 -14.81 -38.98
CA THR A 399 -10.20 -14.01 -39.94
C THR A 399 -9.37 -12.86 -40.51
N GLY A 400 -8.64 -12.14 -39.65
CA GLY A 400 -7.72 -11.09 -40.06
C GLY A 400 -6.59 -11.60 -40.96
N LYS A 401 -6.00 -12.76 -40.64
CA LYS A 401 -4.99 -13.42 -41.48
C LYS A 401 -5.55 -13.78 -42.86
N LYS A 402 -6.77 -14.34 -42.93
CA LYS A 402 -7.45 -14.66 -44.20
C LYS A 402 -7.74 -13.40 -45.01
N LEU A 403 -8.21 -12.33 -44.38
CA LEU A 403 -8.49 -11.07 -45.04
C LEU A 403 -7.20 -10.41 -45.57
N ALA A 404 -6.14 -10.39 -44.77
CA ALA A 404 -4.83 -9.88 -45.19
C ALA A 404 -4.26 -10.70 -46.36
N ALA A 405 -4.38 -12.03 -46.33
CA ALA A 405 -3.99 -12.90 -47.43
C ALA A 405 -4.80 -12.62 -48.71
N LEU A 406 -6.10 -12.38 -48.60
CA LEU A 406 -6.95 -12.01 -49.73
C LEU A 406 -6.55 -10.66 -50.33
N ILE A 407 -6.28 -9.66 -49.49
CA ILE A 407 -5.81 -8.33 -49.94
C ILE A 407 -4.46 -8.47 -50.66
N MET A 408 -3.51 -9.23 -50.10
CA MET A 408 -2.23 -9.49 -50.75
C MET A 408 -2.39 -10.21 -52.09
N LEU A 409 -3.32 -11.17 -52.18
CA LEU A 409 -3.63 -11.86 -53.44
C LEU A 409 -4.15 -10.90 -54.50
N ILE A 410 -5.08 -10.01 -54.14
CA ILE A 410 -5.63 -9.00 -55.06
C ILE A 410 -4.52 -8.05 -55.52
N LEU A 411 -3.67 -7.56 -54.61
CA LEU A 411 -2.53 -6.71 -54.94
C LEU A 411 -1.55 -7.41 -55.89
N ALA A 412 -1.26 -8.69 -55.66
CA ALA A 412 -0.42 -9.49 -56.55
C ALA A 412 -1.05 -9.63 -57.95
N ILE A 413 -2.36 -9.87 -58.04
CA ILE A 413 -3.06 -9.93 -59.33
C ILE A 413 -2.99 -8.59 -60.06
N VAL A 414 -3.20 -7.47 -59.38
CA VAL A 414 -3.11 -6.12 -59.98
C VAL A 414 -1.69 -5.82 -60.48
N LEU A 415 -0.66 -6.17 -59.70
CA LEU A 415 0.74 -5.97 -60.08
C LEU A 415 1.16 -6.85 -61.26
N LEU A 416 0.67 -8.09 -61.30
CA LEU A 416 0.96 -9.04 -62.37
C LEU A 416 0.05 -8.87 -63.59
N ALA A 417 -1.07 -8.15 -63.50
CA ALA A 417 -2.03 -7.95 -64.58
C ALA A 417 -1.41 -7.47 -65.91
N PRO A 418 -0.40 -6.57 -65.94
CA PRO A 418 0.27 -6.18 -67.18
C PRO A 418 1.10 -7.31 -67.80
N VAL A 419 1.61 -8.23 -66.98
CA VAL A 419 2.53 -9.30 -67.38
C VAL A 419 1.79 -10.63 -67.64
N LEU A 420 0.61 -10.80 -67.05
CA LEU A 420 -0.26 -11.97 -67.19
C LEU A 420 -0.46 -12.40 -68.66
N PRO A 421 -0.78 -11.50 -69.61
CA PRO A 421 -0.95 -11.88 -71.02
C PRO A 421 0.31 -12.49 -71.65
N TYR A 422 1.50 -12.05 -71.21
CA TYR A 422 2.78 -12.57 -71.69
C TYR A 422 3.10 -13.94 -71.07
N ILE A 423 2.78 -14.14 -69.79
CA ILE A 423 2.89 -15.44 -69.12
C ILE A 423 1.97 -16.46 -69.78
N PHE A 424 0.71 -16.10 -70.05
CA PHE A 424 -0.22 -16.98 -70.77
C PHE A 424 0.26 -17.31 -72.19
N LYS A 425 0.77 -16.32 -72.93
CA LYS A 425 1.39 -16.56 -74.24
C LYS A 425 2.59 -17.50 -74.15
N ALA A 426 3.44 -17.36 -73.13
CA ALA A 426 4.61 -18.22 -72.93
C ALA A 426 4.21 -19.67 -72.57
N VAL A 427 3.20 -19.87 -71.71
CA VAL A 427 2.69 -21.20 -71.38
C VAL A 427 2.04 -21.87 -72.59
N VAL A 428 1.20 -21.15 -73.35
CA VAL A 428 0.61 -21.68 -74.59
C VAL A 428 1.70 -22.01 -75.60
N TRP A 429 2.72 -21.17 -75.74
CA TRP A 429 3.88 -21.46 -76.59
C TRP A 429 4.63 -22.73 -76.14
N PHE A 430 4.81 -22.92 -74.83
CA PHE A 430 5.48 -24.10 -74.28
C PHE A 430 4.67 -25.40 -74.45
N VAL A 431 3.35 -25.33 -74.29
CA VAL A 431 2.47 -26.49 -74.52
C VAL A 431 2.32 -26.81 -76.01
N THR A 432 2.40 -25.81 -76.89
CA THR A 432 2.32 -26.01 -78.34
C THR A 432 3.66 -26.37 -78.99
N LEU A 433 4.80 -26.20 -78.29
CA LEU A 433 6.13 -26.62 -78.74
C LEU A 433 6.20 -28.09 -79.23
N PRO A 434 5.70 -29.10 -78.50
CA PRO A 434 5.71 -30.48 -78.99
C PRO A 434 4.84 -30.69 -80.24
N ILE A 435 3.68 -30.03 -80.33
CA ILE A 435 2.78 -30.13 -81.49
C ILE A 435 3.43 -29.49 -82.73
N ASN A 436 4.05 -28.31 -82.55
CA ASN A 436 4.79 -27.62 -83.60
C ASN A 436 6.07 -28.37 -83.99
N GLY A 437 6.74 -29.03 -83.04
CA GLY A 437 7.88 -29.91 -83.29
C GLY A 437 7.53 -31.13 -84.13
N ILE A 438 6.42 -31.80 -83.82
CA ILE A 438 5.90 -32.92 -84.62
C ILE A 438 5.51 -32.46 -86.02
N ALA A 439 4.84 -31.31 -86.16
CA ALA A 439 4.47 -30.74 -87.46
C ALA A 439 5.70 -30.38 -88.32
N ALA A 440 6.78 -29.87 -87.73
CA ALA A 440 8.04 -29.58 -88.41
C ALA A 440 8.75 -30.86 -88.87
N LEU A 441 8.75 -31.91 -88.05
CA LEU A 441 9.27 -33.24 -88.40
C LEU A 441 8.54 -33.86 -89.60
N ILE A 442 7.20 -33.77 -89.61
CA ILE A 442 6.37 -34.22 -90.74
C ILE A 442 6.68 -33.45 -92.02
N LYS A 443 6.86 -32.11 -91.95
CA LYS A 443 7.27 -31.29 -93.09
C LYS A 443 8.66 -31.64 -93.61
N ALA A 444 9.63 -31.90 -92.72
CA ALA A 444 10.99 -32.29 -93.10
C ALA A 444 11.01 -33.67 -93.80
N ILE A 445 10.20 -34.62 -93.34
CA ILE A 445 10.04 -35.93 -93.98
C ILE A 445 9.40 -35.81 -95.37
N LYS A 446 8.41 -34.92 -95.55
CA LYS A 446 7.81 -34.65 -96.87
C LYS A 446 8.80 -34.02 -97.85
N ARG A 447 9.69 -33.13 -97.38
CA ARG A 447 10.67 -32.41 -98.22
C ARG A 447 11.86 -33.26 -98.65
N LYS A 448 12.11 -34.41 -97.99
CA LYS A 448 13.14 -35.39 -98.36
C LYS A 448 12.64 -36.45 -99.36
N ARG A 449 11.36 -36.39 -99.73
CA ARG A 449 10.66 -37.33 -100.63
C ARG A 449 10.30 -36.71 -102.00
N GLN A 450 10.66 -35.44 -102.21
CA GLN A 450 10.89 -34.83 -103.52
C GLN A 450 12.39 -34.73 -103.72
#